data_AF-A0A2J7RQM5-F1
#
_entry.id   AF-A0A2J7RQM5-F1
#
_cell.length_a   1.000
_cell.length_b   1.000
_cell.length_c   1.000
_cell.angle_alpha   90.00
_cell.angle_beta   90.00
_cell.angle_gamma   90.00
#
_symmetry.space_group_name_H-M   'P 1'
#
loop_
_entity.id
_entity.type
_entity.pdbx_description
1 polymer ?
#
loop_
_entity_poly.entity_id
_entity_poly.type
_entity_poly.pdbx_seq_one_letter_code
_entity_poly.pdbx_strand_id
1 'polypeptide(L)' 'MRTAVFLFAILVVLGTFIAQYPAEAACDFQQCWATCQKQYTIYFVRAFCDGGTCKCVYRTS' A
#
# COMPACT_ATOMS: atom_id res chain seq x y z
N MET A 1 27.24 -28.82 -3.06
CA MET A 1 27.73 -27.73 -2.17
C MET A 1 27.73 -26.37 -2.85
N ARG A 2 28.36 -26.20 -4.03
CA ARG A 2 28.40 -24.90 -4.75
C ARG A 2 27.02 -24.30 -5.06
N THR A 3 26.07 -25.10 -5.55
CA THR A 3 24.73 -24.62 -5.96
C THR A 3 23.91 -24.04 -4.81
N ALA A 4 24.03 -24.61 -3.61
CA ALA A 4 23.29 -24.15 -2.44
C ALA A 4 23.74 -22.76 -1.98
N VAL A 5 25.04 -22.44 -2.13
CA VAL A 5 25.59 -21.14 -1.77
C VAL A 5 25.05 -20.03 -2.67
N PHE A 6 24.90 -20.29 -3.97
CA PHE A 6 24.32 -19.33 -4.90
C PHE A 6 22.85 -19.06 -4.61
N LEU A 7 22.06 -20.09 -4.30
CA LEU A 7 20.65 -19.94 -3.94
C LEU A 7 20.50 -19.11 -2.65
N PHE A 8 21.36 -19.34 -1.66
CA PHE A 8 21.34 -18.58 -0.41
C PHE A 8 21.70 -17.11 -0.65
N ALA A 9 22.71 -16.83 -1.47
CA ALA A 9 23.06 -15.46 -1.85
C ALA A 9 21.91 -14.74 -2.56
N ILE A 10 21.21 -15.41 -3.48
CA ILE A 10 20.04 -14.85 -4.18
C ILE A 10 18.91 -14.53 -3.19
N LEU A 11 18.61 -15.44 -2.26
CA LEU A 11 17.58 -15.23 -1.25
C LEU A 11 17.90 -14.06 -0.31
N VAL A 12 19.16 -13.88 0.08
CA VAL A 12 19.60 -12.76 0.91
C VAL A 12 19.47 -11.43 0.17
N VAL A 13 19.83 -11.39 -1.12
CA VAL A 13 19.67 -10.16 -1.93
C VAL A 13 18.19 -9.82 -2.12
N LEU A 14 17.33 -10.81 -2.39
CA LEU A 14 15.88 -10.58 -2.51
C LEU A 14 15.26 -10.14 -1.18
N GLY A 15 15.63 -10.77 -0.06
CA GLY A 15 15.14 -10.40 1.27
C GLY A 15 15.56 -9.00 1.69
N THR A 16 16.79 -8.59 1.39
CA THR A 16 17.26 -7.22 1.65
C THR A 16 16.59 -6.20 0.73
N PHE A 17 16.32 -6.53 -0.54
CA PHE A 17 15.54 -5.68 -1.44
C PHE A 17 14.13 -5.43 -0.90
N ILE A 18 13.42 -6.47 -0.45
CA ILE A 18 12.07 -6.33 0.11
C ILE A 18 12.09 -5.52 1.42
N ALA A 19 13.17 -5.60 2.21
CA ALA A 19 13.33 -4.82 3.43
C ALA A 19 13.69 -3.34 3.17
N GLN A 20 14.45 -3.06 2.10
CA GLN A 20 14.82 -1.69 1.69
C GLN A 20 13.69 -0.98 0.94
N TYR A 21 12.85 -1.73 0.23
CA TYR A 21 11.60 -1.28 -0.35
C TYR A 21 10.45 -1.94 0.40
N PRO A 22 10.20 -1.57 1.67
CA PRO A 22 9.02 -2.06 2.33
C PRO A 22 7.84 -1.69 1.44
N ALA A 23 6.92 -2.63 1.21
CA ALA A 23 5.64 -2.37 0.57
C ALA A 23 4.72 -1.48 1.45
N GLU A 24 5.33 -0.63 2.29
CA GLU A 24 4.78 0.26 3.29
C GLU A 24 5.24 1.66 2.85
N ALA A 25 4.42 2.64 2.49
CA ALA A 25 3.00 2.86 2.68
C ALA A 25 2.45 3.52 1.40
N ALA A 26 2.40 2.77 0.30
CA ALA A 26 1.51 3.17 -0.78
C ALA A 26 0.10 3.06 -0.20
N CYS A 27 -0.59 4.19 -0.04
CA CYS A 27 -1.95 4.19 0.47
C CYS A 27 -2.75 3.10 -0.26
N ASP A 28 -3.32 2.15 0.50
CA ASP A 28 -4.17 1.12 -0.08
C ASP A 28 -5.44 1.82 -0.53
N PHE A 29 -5.58 2.01 -1.84
CA PHE A 29 -6.72 2.66 -2.44
C PHE A 29 -8.03 1.97 -2.05
N GLN A 30 -8.04 0.64 -1.98
CA GLN A 30 -9.24 -0.13 -1.67
C GLN A 30 -9.64 0.04 -0.20
N GLN A 31 -8.67 0.00 0.70
CA GLN A 31 -8.92 0.30 2.12
C GLN A 31 -9.37 1.76 2.30
N CYS A 32 -8.69 2.71 1.64
CA CYS A 32 -9.03 4.13 1.64
C CYS A 32 -10.47 4.37 1.16
N TRP A 33 -10.84 3.75 0.04
CA TRP A 33 -12.18 3.83 -0.52
C TRP A 33 -13.23 3.30 0.44
N ALA A 34 -13.03 2.09 0.98
CA ALA A 34 -13.97 1.47 1.91
C ALA A 34 -14.15 2.31 3.17
N THR A 35 -13.08 2.88 3.73
CA THR A 35 -13.13 3.78 4.89
C THR A 35 -13.90 5.06 4.57
N CYS A 36 -13.58 5.75 3.48
CA CYS A 36 -14.24 6.99 3.08
C CYS A 36 -15.73 6.77 2.77
N GLN A 37 -16.08 5.70 2.08
CA GLN A 37 -17.46 5.36 1.76
C GLN A 37 -18.27 5.08 3.03
N LYS A 38 -17.69 4.37 4.01
CA LYS A 38 -18.34 4.12 5.30
C LYS A 38 -18.54 5.40 6.12
N GLN A 39 -17.59 6.33 6.07
CA GLN A 39 -17.65 7.57 6.84
C GLN A 39 -18.65 8.58 6.27
N TYR A 40 -18.64 8.81 4.96
CA TYR A 40 -19.43 9.86 4.33
C TYR A 40 -20.73 9.38 3.67
N THR A 41 -20.92 8.05 3.56
CA THR A 41 -22.15 7.41 3.09
C THR A 41 -22.71 8.03 1.80
N ILE A 42 -23.90 8.65 1.85
CA ILE A 42 -24.57 9.29 0.71
C ILE A 42 -23.85 10.53 0.20
N TYR A 43 -23.01 11.14 1.03
CA TYR A 43 -22.24 12.33 0.68
C TYR A 43 -20.88 11.98 0.05
N PHE A 44 -20.49 10.71 0.04
CA PHE A 44 -19.23 10.27 -0.54
C PHE A 44 -19.21 10.46 -2.06
N VAL A 45 -18.14 11.07 -2.58
CA VAL A 45 -17.95 11.32 -4.03
C VAL A 45 -16.86 10.44 -4.59
N ARG A 46 -15.68 10.46 -3.97
CA ARG A 46 -14.52 9.64 -4.35
C ARG A 46 -13.50 9.61 -3.23
N ALA A 47 -12.66 8.59 -3.22
CA ALA A 47 -11.45 8.53 -2.42
C ALA A 47 -10.24 8.43 -3.35
N PHE A 48 -9.07 8.89 -2.91
CA PHE A 48 -7.81 8.68 -3.64
C PHE A 48 -6.62 8.75 -2.68
N CYS A 49 -5.50 8.20 -3.15
CA CYS A 49 -4.24 8.25 -2.43
C CYS A 49 -3.43 9.45 -2.91
N ASP A 50 -3.10 10.35 -1.97
CA ASP A 50 -2.19 11.46 -2.16
C ASP A 50 -0.85 11.07 -1.52
N GLY A 51 0.03 10.48 -2.32
CA GLY A 51 1.23 9.79 -1.84
C GLY A 51 0.87 8.65 -0.88
N GLY A 52 1.34 8.75 0.37
CA GLY A 52 1.02 7.79 1.44
C GLY A 52 -0.25 8.11 2.24
N THR A 53 -0.99 9.17 1.89
CA THR A 53 -2.17 9.62 2.65
C THR A 53 -3.46 9.34 1.90
N CYS A 54 -4.45 8.77 2.60
CA CYS A 54 -5.81 8.63 2.07
C CYS A 54 -6.57 9.96 2.12
N LYS A 55 -7.18 10.36 1.00
CA LYS A 55 -8.03 11.56 0.89
C LYS A 55 -9.45 11.15 0.50
N CYS A 56 -10.42 11.63 1.27
CA CYS A 56 -11.84 11.47 0.98
C CYS A 56 -12.42 12.77 0.42
N VAL A 57 -13.14 12.69 -0.70
CA VAL A 57 -13.93 13.80 -1.25
C VAL A 57 -15.40 13.48 -0.98
N TYR A 58 -16.06 14.40 -0.30
CA TYR A 58 -17.46 14.31 0.06
C TYR A 58 -18.17 15.65 -0.15
N ARG A 59 -19.49 15.61 -0.32
CA ARG A 59 -20.32 16.82 -0.38
C ARG A 59 -20.58 17.32 1.03
N THR A 60 -20.35 18.60 1.27
CA THR A 60 -20.86 19.29 2.46
C THR A 60 -22.33 19.64 2.20
N SER A 61 -23.22 19.13 3.06
CA SER A 61 -24.64 19.50 3.05
C SER A 61 -24.85 20.97 3.35
#